data_AF-R6XSZ0-F1
#
_entry.id   AF-R6XSZ0-F1
#
_cell.length_a   1.000
_cell.length_b   1.000
_cell.length_c   1.000
_cell.angle_alpha   90.00
_cell.angle_beta   90.00
_cell.angle_gamma   90.00
#
_symmetry.space_group_name_H-M   'P 1'
#
loop_
_entity.id
_entity.type
_entity.pdbx_description
1 polymer ?
#
loop_
_entity_poly.entity_id
_entity_poly.type
_entity_poly.pdbx_seq_one_letter_code
_entity_poly.pdbx_strand_id
1 'polypeptide(L)'
;MKKGKERAKIIKELLDITDKEFTDEELIQQLTMTEIVENNSNEKTTFGQKAADAVAKFAGSWAFIFSFVAVMVIWMIVNVVLSTKAFDAYPFILLNLVLSCIAAVQAPLIMMSQNRQEVKDRKRAENDYKINLKNELIIDDLHKKIELILENQKKILKELDNKENNKND
;
A
#
# COMPACT_ATOMS: atom_id res chain seq x y z
N MET A 1 -5.33 -33.80 -2.56
CA MET A 1 -5.48 -33.98 -1.09
C MET A 1 -4.96 -32.81 -0.22
N LYS A 2 -4.06 -31.92 -0.68
CA LYS A 2 -3.52 -30.80 0.13
C LYS A 2 -4.50 -29.63 0.39
N LYS A 3 -5.31 -29.24 -0.60
CA LYS A 3 -6.23 -28.08 -0.53
C LYS A 3 -7.36 -28.21 0.52
N GLY A 4 -7.80 -29.44 0.80
CA GLY A 4 -8.81 -29.70 1.83
C GLY A 4 -8.26 -29.59 3.25
N LYS A 5 -6.98 -29.91 3.46
CA LYS A 5 -6.32 -29.80 4.77
C LYS A 5 -6.10 -28.35 5.18
N GLU A 6 -5.78 -27.46 4.25
CA GLU A 6 -5.64 -26.02 4.51
C GLU A 6 -6.99 -25.37 4.83
N ARG A 7 -8.05 -25.70 4.07
CA ARG A 7 -9.41 -25.21 4.36
C ARG A 7 -9.89 -25.68 5.73
N ALA A 8 -9.70 -26.95 6.07
CA ALA A 8 -10.05 -27.48 7.38
C ALA A 8 -9.23 -26.81 8.51
N LYS A 9 -7.98 -26.45 8.24
CA LYS A 9 -7.11 -25.75 9.21
C LYS A 9 -7.60 -24.31 9.45
N ILE A 10 -7.90 -23.57 8.40
CA ILE A 10 -8.42 -22.19 8.49
C ILE A 10 -9.80 -22.17 9.15
N ILE A 11 -10.68 -23.11 8.80
CA ILE A 11 -12.00 -23.23 9.42
C ILE A 11 -11.86 -23.57 10.91
N LYS A 12 -10.94 -24.46 11.28
CA LYS A 12 -10.69 -24.81 12.68
C LYS A 12 -10.10 -23.62 13.45
N GLU A 13 -9.20 -22.86 12.84
CA GLU A 13 -8.61 -21.64 13.42
C GLU A 13 -9.65 -20.53 13.58
N LEU A 14 -10.58 -20.37 12.62
CA LEU A 14 -11.68 -19.42 12.73
C LEU A 14 -12.75 -19.84 13.74
N LEU A 15 -13.04 -21.14 13.84
CA LEU A 15 -13.97 -21.68 14.86
C LEU A 15 -13.42 -21.51 16.27
N ASP A 16 -12.12 -21.76 16.47
CA ASP A 16 -11.42 -21.57 17.75
C ASP A 16 -11.40 -20.08 18.19
N ILE A 17 -11.45 -19.16 17.22
CA ILE A 17 -11.58 -17.71 17.46
C ILE A 17 -13.05 -17.29 17.69
N THR A 18 -14.03 -18.06 17.20
CA THR A 18 -15.46 -17.69 17.23
C THR A 18 -16.18 -18.14 18.51
N ASP A 19 -15.71 -19.20 19.17
CA ASP A 19 -16.31 -19.73 20.41
C ASP A 19 -15.93 -18.95 21.68
N LYS A 20 -15.05 -17.94 21.55
CA LYS A 20 -14.78 -17.00 22.64
C LYS A 20 -15.79 -15.87 22.57
N GLU A 21 -16.65 -15.83 23.57
CA GLU A 21 -17.48 -14.68 23.90
C GLU A 21 -16.57 -13.45 24.01
N PHE A 22 -16.53 -12.64 22.95
CA PHE A 22 -15.65 -11.49 22.82
C PHE A 22 -15.99 -10.49 23.93
N THR A 23 -15.19 -10.50 24.99
CA THR A 23 -15.20 -9.45 26.02
C THR A 23 -14.50 -8.23 25.44
N ASP A 24 -14.95 -7.03 25.80
CA ASP A 24 -14.50 -5.76 25.21
C ASP A 24 -12.95 -5.57 25.17
N GLU A 25 -12.21 -6.31 26.01
CA GLU A 25 -10.75 -6.35 25.99
C GLU A 25 -10.14 -7.05 24.76
N GLU A 26 -10.79 -8.07 24.18
CA GLU A 26 -10.33 -8.72 22.93
C GLU A 26 -10.61 -7.83 21.70
N LEU A 27 -11.64 -6.98 21.74
CA LEU A 27 -11.90 -5.96 20.72
C LEU A 27 -10.83 -4.87 20.74
N ILE A 28 -10.40 -4.43 21.93
CA ILE A 28 -9.26 -3.51 22.09
C ILE A 28 -7.97 -4.17 21.59
N GLN A 29 -7.75 -5.46 21.86
CA GLN A 29 -6.62 -6.21 21.29
C GLN A 29 -6.70 -6.37 19.78
N GLN A 30 -7.89 -6.50 19.18
CA GLN A 30 -8.04 -6.55 17.71
C GLN A 30 -7.92 -5.19 17.04
N LEU A 31 -8.35 -4.10 17.68
CA LEU A 31 -8.06 -2.73 17.23
C LEU A 31 -6.56 -2.45 17.34
N THR A 32 -5.92 -2.94 18.40
CA THR A 32 -4.46 -2.93 18.54
C THR A 32 -3.81 -3.78 17.45
N MET A 33 -4.31 -4.98 17.13
CA MET A 33 -3.78 -5.82 16.03
C MET A 33 -4.02 -5.21 14.65
N THR A 34 -5.08 -4.40 14.49
CA THR A 34 -5.39 -3.66 13.26
C THR A 34 -4.51 -2.42 13.13
N GLU A 35 -4.20 -1.71 14.23
CA GLU A 35 -3.14 -0.68 14.29
C GLU A 35 -1.72 -1.27 14.13
N ILE A 36 -1.49 -2.53 14.53
CA ILE A 36 -0.18 -3.21 14.37
C ILE A 36 0.12 -3.54 12.91
N VAL A 37 -0.86 -3.57 12.00
CA VAL A 37 -0.57 -3.65 10.55
C VAL A 37 0.11 -2.36 10.04
N GLU A 38 0.00 -1.25 10.78
CA GLU A 38 0.55 0.04 10.36
C GLU A 38 2.03 0.26 10.75
N ASN A 39 2.66 -0.62 11.54
CA ASN A 39 4.00 -0.32 12.09
C ASN A 39 5.08 -1.39 11.91
N ASN A 40 5.07 -2.11 10.78
CA ASN A 40 6.25 -2.87 10.33
C ASN A 40 6.98 -2.20 9.15
N SER A 41 7.14 -0.88 9.24
CA SER A 41 8.15 -0.13 8.48
C SER A 41 9.32 0.31 9.37
N ASN A 42 9.65 -0.49 10.39
CA ASN A 42 10.97 -0.45 11.02
C ASN A 42 12.03 -1.13 10.14
N GLU A 43 12.00 -0.90 8.82
CA GLU A 43 13.24 -0.94 8.07
C GLU A 43 14.02 0.29 8.54
N LYS A 44 15.08 0.06 9.32
CA LYS A 44 16.09 1.07 9.63
C LYS A 44 16.55 1.64 8.29
N THR A 45 15.96 2.76 7.89
CA THR A 45 16.27 3.40 6.63
C THR A 45 17.72 3.82 6.69
N THR A 46 18.58 3.06 6.03
CA THR A 46 20.01 3.31 5.98
C THR A 46 20.21 4.73 5.45
N PHE A 47 21.25 5.45 5.89
CA PHE A 47 21.54 6.82 5.42
C PHE A 47 21.51 6.93 3.89
N GLY A 48 21.96 5.89 3.18
CA GLY A 48 21.89 5.81 1.73
C GLY A 48 20.46 5.77 1.16
N GLN A 49 19.52 5.10 1.82
CA GLN A 49 18.11 5.08 1.39
C GLN A 49 17.44 6.44 1.59
N LYS A 50 17.73 7.13 2.71
CA LYS A 50 17.22 8.49 2.95
C LYS A 50 17.79 9.50 1.94
N ALA A 51 19.10 9.41 1.64
CA ALA A 51 19.74 10.24 0.64
C ALA A 51 19.18 9.96 -0.77
N ALA A 52 19.00 8.69 -1.13
CA ALA A 52 18.40 8.30 -2.41
C ALA A 52 16.96 8.80 -2.55
N ASP A 53 16.14 8.71 -1.50
CA ASP A 53 14.77 9.22 -1.51
C ASP A 53 14.71 10.75 -1.60
N ALA A 54 15.66 11.46 -0.97
CA ALA A 54 15.79 12.91 -1.10
C ALA A 54 16.22 13.32 -2.52
N VAL A 55 17.22 12.63 -3.09
CA VAL A 55 17.70 12.86 -4.46
C VAL A 55 16.62 12.54 -5.48
N ALA A 56 15.87 11.44 -5.31
CA ALA A 56 14.77 11.08 -6.21
C ALA A 56 13.64 12.13 -6.19
N LYS A 57 13.28 12.65 -5.01
CA LYS A 57 12.30 13.73 -4.88
C LYS A 57 12.78 15.04 -5.51
N PHE A 58 14.07 15.35 -5.37
CA PHE A 58 14.66 16.56 -5.95
C PHE A 58 14.80 16.46 -7.47
N ALA A 59 15.31 15.33 -7.98
CA ALA A 59 15.50 15.08 -9.40
C ALA A 59 14.17 14.95 -10.18
N GLY A 60 13.08 14.57 -9.51
CA GLY A 60 11.73 14.52 -10.09
C GLY A 60 10.97 15.85 -10.11
N SER A 61 11.56 16.95 -9.62
CA SER A 61 10.90 18.25 -9.55
C SER A 61 11.06 19.05 -10.85
N TRP A 62 9.99 19.73 -11.26
CA TRP A 62 10.02 20.68 -12.40
C TRP A 62 11.07 21.79 -12.21
N ALA A 63 11.28 22.26 -10.98
CA ALA A 63 12.27 23.28 -10.68
C ALA A 63 13.71 22.82 -10.95
N PHE A 64 14.01 21.53 -10.74
CA PHE A 64 15.32 20.95 -11.03
C PHE A 64 15.60 20.94 -12.53
N ILE A 65 14.62 20.58 -13.35
CA ILE A 65 14.74 20.58 -14.82
C ILE A 65 15.09 21.99 -15.32
N PHE A 66 14.35 23.02 -14.88
CA PHE A 66 14.64 24.39 -15.30
C PHE A 66 16.00 24.89 -14.82
N SER A 67 16.39 24.57 -13.58
CA SER A 67 17.72 24.92 -13.07
C SER A 67 18.83 24.25 -13.87
N PHE A 68 18.69 22.97 -14.21
CA PHE A 68 19.65 22.21 -15.01
C PHE A 68 19.82 22.82 -16.42
N VAL A 69 18.71 23.14 -17.09
CA VAL A 69 18.74 23.80 -18.41
C VAL A 69 19.40 25.18 -18.31
N ALA A 70 19.10 25.96 -17.27
CA ALA A 70 19.73 27.27 -17.06
C ALA A 70 21.26 27.15 -16.90
N VAL A 71 21.74 26.17 -16.13
CA VAL A 71 23.18 25.91 -15.97
C VAL A 71 23.84 25.56 -17.30
N MET A 72 23.19 24.73 -18.14
CA MET A 72 23.71 24.42 -19.47
C MET A 72 23.82 25.66 -20.36
N VAL A 73 22.78 26.50 -20.37
CA VAL A 73 22.78 27.75 -21.16
C VAL A 73 23.89 28.69 -20.67
N ILE A 74 24.06 28.84 -19.35
CA ILE A 74 25.14 29.64 -18.77
C ILE A 74 26.52 29.08 -19.18
N TRP A 75 26.70 27.76 -19.14
CA TRP A 75 27.95 27.11 -19.55
C TRP A 75 28.29 27.39 -21.03
N MET A 76 27.28 27.29 -21.90
CA MET A 76 27.44 27.62 -23.33
C MET A 76 27.82 29.09 -23.52
N ILE A 77 27.13 30.02 -22.85
CA ILE A 77 27.42 31.46 -22.93
C ILE A 77 28.84 31.76 -22.47
N VAL A 78 29.26 31.22 -21.32
CA VAL A 78 30.62 31.42 -20.77
C VAL A 78 31.68 30.93 -21.76
N ASN A 79 31.51 29.73 -22.33
CA ASN A 79 32.49 29.19 -23.28
C ASN A 79 32.52 29.94 -24.63
N VAL A 80 31.37 30.43 -25.11
CA VAL A 80 31.31 31.26 -26.32
C VAL A 80 32.01 32.61 -26.11
N VAL A 81 31.77 33.26 -24.97
CA VAL A 81 32.39 34.56 -24.63
C VAL A 81 33.90 34.43 -24.44
N LEU A 82 34.38 33.31 -23.89
CA LEU A 82 35.80 33.08 -23.65
C LEU A 82 36.59 32.78 -24.95
N SER A 83 35.93 32.44 -26.05
CA SER A 83 36.41 32.27 -27.43
C SER A 83 37.83 31.67 -27.57
N THR A 84 38.88 32.47 -27.39
CA THR A 84 40.30 32.07 -27.51
C THR A 84 40.88 31.33 -26.30
N LYS A 85 40.21 31.38 -25.14
CA LYS A 85 40.53 30.59 -23.92
C LYS A 85 39.43 29.59 -23.56
N ALA A 86 38.49 29.32 -24.48
CA ALA A 86 37.37 28.43 -24.22
C ALA A 86 37.86 27.01 -23.85
N PHE A 87 37.40 26.51 -22.71
CA PHE A 87 37.65 25.13 -22.29
C PHE A 87 36.82 24.12 -23.09
N ASP A 88 35.65 24.54 -23.58
CA ASP A 88 34.73 23.74 -24.39
C ASP A 88 34.21 24.56 -25.58
N ALA A 89 35.06 24.75 -26.60
CA ALA A 89 34.70 25.50 -27.80
C ALA A 89 33.61 24.77 -28.61
N TYR A 90 32.81 25.54 -29.37
CA TYR A 90 31.81 24.96 -30.29
C TYR A 90 32.47 23.90 -31.18
N PRO A 91 31.99 22.63 -31.20
CA PRO A 91 30.63 22.16 -30.92
C PRO A 91 30.32 21.60 -29.49
N PHE A 92 31.03 22.04 -28.45
CA PHE A 92 30.81 21.64 -27.03
C PHE A 92 30.96 20.13 -26.77
N ILE A 93 32.15 19.58 -27.05
CA ILE A 93 32.41 18.14 -26.98
C ILE A 93 32.31 17.62 -25.53
N LEU A 94 32.72 18.42 -24.54
CA LEU A 94 32.72 18.01 -23.14
C LEU A 94 31.29 17.99 -22.57
N LEU A 95 30.50 19.03 -22.87
CA LEU A 95 29.10 19.09 -22.47
C LEU A 95 28.31 17.91 -23.07
N ASN A 96 28.54 17.59 -24.35
CA ASN A 96 27.90 16.46 -25.02
C ASN A 96 28.30 15.10 -24.40
N LEU A 97 29.59 14.93 -24.05
CA LEU A 97 30.09 13.73 -23.38
C LEU A 97 29.41 13.53 -22.01
N VAL A 98 29.34 14.59 -21.20
CA VAL A 98 28.72 14.54 -19.86
C VAL A 98 27.23 14.24 -19.96
N LEU A 99 26.50 14.90 -20.88
CA LEU A 99 25.09 14.63 -21.10
C LEU A 99 24.83 13.20 -21.55
N SER A 100 25.65 12.67 -22.45
CA SER A 100 25.55 11.29 -22.92
C SER A 100 25.75 10.29 -21.77
N CYS A 101 26.71 10.56 -20.88
CA CYS A 101 26.94 9.74 -19.69
C CYS A 101 25.76 9.80 -18.71
N ILE A 102 25.22 10.99 -18.43
CA ILE A 102 24.05 11.16 -17.56
C ILE A 102 22.85 10.40 -18.12
N ALA A 103 22.58 10.54 -19.43
CA ALA A 103 21.48 9.85 -20.10
C ALA A 103 21.62 8.32 -20.04
N ALA A 104 22.85 7.80 -20.20
CA ALA A 104 23.11 6.36 -20.10
C ALA A 104 22.79 5.78 -18.71
N VAL A 105 23.02 6.56 -17.65
CA VAL A 105 22.75 6.15 -16.25
C VAL A 105 21.28 6.39 -15.86
N GLN A 106 20.56 7.27 -16.55
CA GLN A 106 19.16 7.57 -16.24
C GLN A 106 18.24 6.35 -16.37
N ALA A 107 18.33 5.57 -17.44
CA ALA A 107 17.39 4.47 -17.67
C ALA A 107 17.43 3.38 -16.58
N PRO A 108 18.60 2.88 -16.14
CA PRO A 108 18.69 1.96 -15.00
C PRO A 108 18.22 2.58 -13.69
N LEU A 109 18.51 3.86 -13.44
CA LEU A 109 18.09 4.56 -12.22
C LEU A 109 16.56 4.69 -12.16
N ILE A 110 15.93 5.04 -13.28
CA ILE A 110 14.47 5.06 -13.43
C ILE A 110 13.91 3.65 -13.25
N MET A 111 14.52 2.62 -13.84
CA MET A 111 14.06 1.24 -13.69
C MET A 111 14.17 0.75 -12.24
N MET A 112 15.24 1.13 -11.51
CA MET A 112 15.39 0.81 -10.09
C MET A 112 14.36 1.53 -9.22
N SER A 113 14.06 2.80 -9.51
CA SER A 113 13.06 3.56 -8.76
C SER A 113 11.64 3.04 -9.02
N GLN A 114 11.34 2.66 -10.26
CA GLN A 114 10.10 2.00 -10.66
C GLN A 114 9.95 0.64 -9.98
N ASN A 115 10.95 -0.24 -10.04
CA ASN A 115 10.92 -1.56 -9.40
C ASN A 115 10.67 -1.46 -7.89
N ARG A 116 11.28 -0.46 -7.21
CA ARG A 116 11.02 -0.21 -5.78
C ARG A 116 9.58 0.23 -5.51
N GLN A 117 9.01 1.05 -6.38
CA GLN A 117 7.62 1.49 -6.26
C GLN A 117 6.64 0.34 -6.52
N GLU A 118 6.89 -0.46 -7.56
CA GLU A 118 6.07 -1.63 -7.91
C GLU A 118 6.02 -2.67 -6.77
N VAL A 119 7.14 -2.94 -6.09
CA VAL A 119 7.16 -3.85 -4.94
C VAL A 119 6.28 -3.33 -3.79
N LYS A 120 6.28 -2.02 -3.54
CA LYS A 120 5.40 -1.40 -2.52
C LYS A 120 3.94 -1.50 -2.95
N ASP A 121 3.65 -1.16 -4.20
CA ASP A 121 2.29 -1.17 -4.75
C ASP A 121 1.72 -2.61 -4.76
N ARG A 122 2.55 -3.60 -5.07
CA ARG A 122 2.16 -5.02 -5.00
C ARG A 122 1.84 -5.46 -3.58
N LYS A 123 2.66 -5.11 -2.58
CA LYS A 123 2.35 -5.41 -1.16
C LYS A 123 1.05 -4.75 -0.73
N ARG A 124 0.80 -3.52 -1.17
CA ARG A 124 -0.46 -2.81 -0.90
C ARG A 124 -1.65 -3.55 -1.49
N ALA A 125 -1.57 -3.95 -2.76
CA ALA A 125 -2.61 -4.72 -3.43
C ALA A 125 -2.89 -6.07 -2.76
N GLU A 126 -1.85 -6.80 -2.32
CA GLU A 126 -2.00 -8.05 -1.57
C GLU A 126 -2.70 -7.83 -0.21
N ASN A 127 -2.44 -6.70 0.46
CA ASN A 127 -3.12 -6.35 1.71
C ASN A 127 -4.58 -5.96 1.49
N ASP A 128 -4.86 -5.13 0.48
CA ASP A 128 -6.21 -4.71 0.11
C ASP A 128 -7.07 -5.93 -0.26
N TYR A 129 -6.50 -6.91 -0.97
CA TYR A 129 -7.17 -8.18 -1.28
C TYR A 129 -7.55 -8.97 -0.02
N LYS A 130 -6.63 -9.08 0.96
CA LYS A 130 -6.91 -9.78 2.23
C LYS A 130 -8.00 -9.08 3.05
N ILE A 131 -7.99 -7.75 3.08
CA ILE A 131 -9.02 -6.96 3.75
C ILE A 131 -10.37 -7.18 3.08
N ASN A 132 -10.42 -7.16 1.74
CA ASN A 132 -11.65 -7.39 1.00
C ASN A 132 -12.25 -8.78 1.28
N LEU A 133 -11.41 -9.82 1.27
CA LEU A 133 -11.83 -11.19 1.61
C LEU A 133 -12.32 -11.29 3.07
N LYS A 134 -11.64 -10.63 4.01
CA LYS A 134 -12.09 -10.58 5.42
C LYS A 134 -13.45 -9.92 5.54
N ASN A 135 -13.68 -8.81 4.82
CA ASN A 135 -14.97 -8.11 4.83
C ASN A 135 -16.08 -8.99 4.25
N GLU A 136 -15.81 -9.73 3.16
CA GLU A 136 -16.78 -10.66 2.58
C GLU A 136 -17.21 -11.74 3.59
N LEU A 137 -16.25 -12.33 4.32
CA LEU A 137 -16.54 -13.34 5.36
C LEU A 137 -17.35 -12.76 6.52
N ILE A 138 -17.02 -11.55 6.98
CA ILE A 138 -17.76 -10.87 8.04
C ILE A 138 -19.19 -10.56 7.61
N ILE A 139 -19.40 -10.14 6.36
CA ILE A 139 -20.74 -9.87 5.82
C ILE A 139 -21.59 -11.15 5.74
N ASP A 140 -20.98 -12.28 5.35
CA ASP A 140 -21.65 -13.59 5.31
C ASP A 140 -22.03 -14.07 6.73
N ASP A 141 -21.13 -13.92 7.70
CA ASP A 141 -21.42 -14.23 9.11
C ASP A 141 -22.53 -13.34 9.67
N LEU A 142 -22.47 -12.03 9.40
CA LEU A 142 -23.49 -11.08 9.82
C LEU A 142 -24.86 -11.43 9.22
N HIS A 143 -24.91 -11.85 7.95
CA HIS A 143 -26.16 -12.33 7.32
C HIS A 143 -26.74 -13.53 8.06
N LYS A 144 -25.92 -14.53 8.41
CA LYS A 144 -26.37 -15.71 9.17
C LYS A 144 -26.93 -15.31 10.54
N LYS A 145 -26.25 -14.40 11.25
CA LYS A 145 -26.73 -13.90 12.55
C LYS A 145 -28.06 -13.16 12.42
N ILE A 146 -28.24 -12.35 11.39
CA ILE A 146 -29.50 -11.66 11.11
C ILE A 146 -30.62 -12.68 10.83
N GLU A 147 -30.34 -13.71 10.04
CA GLU A 147 -31.32 -14.76 9.74
C GLU A 147 -31.76 -15.51 11.01
N LEU A 148 -30.81 -15.86 11.89
CA LEU A 148 -31.10 -16.48 13.18
C LEU A 148 -31.97 -15.57 14.09
N ILE A 149 -31.66 -14.27 14.14
CA ILE A 149 -32.47 -13.30 14.90
C ILE A 149 -33.89 -13.24 14.33
N LEU A 150 -34.03 -13.23 13.00
CA LEU A 150 -35.31 -13.15 12.31
C LEU A 150 -36.15 -14.42 12.53
N GLU A 151 -35.53 -15.59 12.53
CA GLU A 151 -36.19 -16.84 12.91
C GLU A 151 -36.68 -16.83 14.36
N ASN A 152 -35.84 -16.36 15.30
CA ASN A 152 -36.23 -16.25 16.70
C ASN A 152 -37.38 -15.27 16.90
N GLN A 153 -37.37 -14.12 16.22
CA GLN A 153 -38.50 -13.18 16.23
C GLN A 153 -39.78 -13.81 15.70
N LYS A 154 -39.72 -14.58 14.59
CA LYS A 154 -40.87 -15.32 14.07
C LYS A 154 -41.42 -16.33 15.07
N LYS A 155 -40.55 -17.06 15.79
CA LYS A 155 -40.97 -18.01 16.83
C LYS A 155 -41.68 -17.30 17.98
N ILE A 156 -41.11 -16.21 18.49
CA ILE A 156 -41.70 -15.41 19.57
C ILE A 156 -43.08 -14.87 19.15
N LEU A 157 -43.21 -14.33 17.93
CA LEU A 157 -44.48 -13.84 17.40
C LEU A 157 -45.55 -14.95 17.34
N LYS A 158 -45.17 -16.16 16.89
CA LYS A 158 -46.08 -17.32 16.88
C LYS A 158 -46.52 -17.73 18.29
N GLU A 159 -45.61 -17.72 19.26
CA GLU A 159 -45.96 -18.03 20.65
C GLU A 159 -46.89 -16.98 21.28
N LEU A 160 -46.71 -15.70 20.94
CA LEU A 160 -47.60 -14.63 21.37
C LEU A 160 -49.00 -14.79 20.80
N ASP A 161 -49.12 -15.05 19.49
CA ASP A 161 -50.40 -15.27 18.80
C ASP A 161 -51.14 -16.49 19.37
N ASN A 162 -50.43 -17.60 19.59
CA ASN A 162 -51.00 -18.79 20.24
C ASN A 162 -51.49 -18.50 21.67
N LYS A 163 -50.80 -17.65 22.44
CA LYS A 163 -51.23 -17.24 23.79
C LYS A 163 -52.44 -16.31 23.77
N GLU A 164 -52.57 -15.42 22.80
CA GLU A 164 -53.76 -14.58 22.64
C GLU A 164 -54.98 -15.43 22.29
N ASN A 165 -54.84 -16.36 21.34
CA ASN A 165 -55.95 -17.24 20.94
C ASN A 165 -56.46 -18.10 22.11
N ASN A 166 -55.55 -18.66 22.92
CA ASN A 166 -55.91 -19.48 24.09
C ASN A 166 -56.51 -18.69 25.27
N LYS A 167 -56.48 -17.35 25.23
CA LYS A 167 -57.08 -16.46 26.24
C LYS A 167 -58.49 -16.02 25.87
N ASN A 168 -58.88 -16.20 24.62
CA ASN A 168 -60.16 -15.78 24.06
C ASN A 168 -61.17 -16.94 23.94
N ASP A 169 -60.75 -18.17 24.24
CA ASP A 169 -61.57 -19.37 24.45
C ASP A 169 -61.82 -19.61 25.95
#